data_AF-A0A2V7IUM2-F1
#
_entry.id   AF-A0A2V7IUM2-F1
#
_cell.length_a   1.000
_cell.length_b   1.000
_cell.length_c   1.000
_cell.angle_alpha   90.00
_cell.angle_beta   90.00
_cell.angle_gamma   90.00
#
_symmetry.space_group_name_H-M   'P 1'
#
loop_
_entity.id
_entity.type
_entity.pdbx_description
1 polymer ?
#
loop_
_entity_poly.entity_id
_entity_poly.type
_entity_poly.pdbx_seq_one_letter_code
_entity_poly.pdbx_strand_id
1 'polypeptide(L)'
;MPHLRVSRRAAILAVIGLGASLWTGCSDRSPDALIGPSAQRHFAGDQLQEIHAVLAVHKRHSAALLRLPGVVGTAVGLLPNGKAGLKVLLASPDVHGLPSALEGIPVVTQVTGMLVAFSDPTKRQRPAPLGFSVGHPAITAGSIGARVVDGSRTVYVLSNNHVLANSNDASIGDATLQPGPYDGGTAPADQIGTLTAFNTIDFSGGDNTIDAAIARSTTSDLGNATPTDDGYGAPSATIFGDANGDHVFDDEATVLRLLHQGSPVRGSARHRARDLLRRRRLGLSDRHR
;
A
#
# COMPACT_ATOMS: atom_id res chain seq x y z
N MET A 1 37.69 10.09 67.53
CA MET A 1 38.24 8.79 67.96
C MET A 1 37.59 7.70 67.11
N PRO A 2 38.26 7.24 66.05
CA PRO A 2 37.73 6.34 65.03
C PRO A 2 38.35 4.93 65.11
N HIS A 3 37.57 3.86 65.08
CA HIS A 3 38.01 2.47 64.80
C HIS A 3 36.75 1.66 64.40
N LEU A 4 36.70 0.70 63.48
CA LEU A 4 37.68 0.09 62.58
C LEU A 4 36.91 -0.59 61.42
N ARG A 5 37.56 -0.64 60.26
CA ARG A 5 37.14 -1.33 59.02
C ARG A 5 37.27 -2.86 59.15
N VAL A 6 36.44 -3.64 58.43
CA VAL A 6 36.92 -4.85 57.71
C VAL A 6 36.18 -4.99 56.37
N SER A 7 36.96 -4.91 55.31
CA SER A 7 36.65 -5.28 53.93
C SER A 7 36.71 -6.79 53.72
N ARG A 8 35.92 -7.33 52.79
CA ARG A 8 36.31 -8.52 52.01
C ARG A 8 36.53 -8.14 50.55
N ARG A 9 37.78 -8.34 50.13
CA ARG A 9 38.34 -8.33 48.77
C ARG A 9 37.62 -9.40 47.91
N ALA A 10 37.13 -9.06 46.72
CA ALA A 10 37.82 -9.08 45.41
C ALA A 10 37.67 -10.41 44.65
N ALA A 11 37.08 -10.35 43.46
CA ALA A 11 37.46 -11.16 42.32
C ALA A 11 37.11 -10.37 41.05
N ILE A 12 38.17 -9.87 40.40
CA ILE A 12 38.17 -9.30 39.06
C ILE A 12 38.10 -10.46 38.08
N LEU A 13 37.24 -10.36 37.06
CA LEU A 13 37.51 -10.97 35.75
C LEU A 13 37.03 -10.01 34.66
N ALA A 14 38.01 -9.35 34.04
CA ALA A 14 37.84 -8.63 32.79
C ALA A 14 37.79 -9.64 31.65
N VAL A 15 36.80 -9.50 30.76
CA VAL A 15 36.93 -9.95 29.37
C VAL A 15 36.45 -8.80 28.49
N ILE A 16 37.42 -8.05 27.98
CA ILE A 16 37.28 -7.23 26.77
C ILE A 16 37.46 -8.19 25.60
N GLY A 17 36.51 -8.20 24.66
CA GLY A 17 36.75 -8.85 23.37
C GLY A 17 35.50 -9.08 22.52
N LEU A 18 35.45 -8.33 21.40
CA LEU A 18 34.77 -8.63 20.14
C LEU A 18 33.24 -8.46 20.09
N GLY A 19 32.80 -7.49 19.27
CA GLY A 19 31.40 -7.45 18.84
C GLY A 19 30.91 -6.17 18.18
N ALA A 20 31.75 -5.40 17.49
CA ALA A 20 31.25 -4.45 16.50
C ALA A 20 30.69 -5.26 15.32
N SER A 21 29.39 -5.54 15.32
CA SER A 21 28.51 -5.75 14.16
C SER A 21 27.27 -6.53 14.59
N LEU A 22 26.10 -5.89 14.46
CA LEU A 22 24.94 -6.37 13.71
C LEU A 22 23.74 -5.51 14.13
N TRP A 23 23.40 -4.55 13.27
CA TRP A 23 22.01 -4.14 13.09
C TRP A 23 21.22 -5.39 12.69
N THR A 24 20.64 -6.06 13.68
CA THR A 24 19.54 -6.97 13.45
C THR A 24 18.27 -6.15 13.52
N GLY A 25 17.69 -5.86 12.35
CA GLY A 25 16.30 -5.44 12.27
C GLY A 25 15.43 -6.50 12.95
N CYS A 26 14.50 -6.05 13.78
CA CYS A 26 13.47 -6.90 14.33
C CYS A 26 12.54 -7.32 13.17
N SER A 27 12.85 -8.45 12.55
CA SER A 27 11.80 -9.30 11.99
C SER A 27 11.28 -10.10 13.16
N ASP A 28 10.09 -9.74 13.63
CA ASP A 28 9.35 -10.57 14.58
C ASP A 28 9.11 -11.95 13.94
N ARG A 29 9.72 -12.97 14.53
CA ARG A 29 9.33 -14.37 14.36
C ARG A 29 8.31 -14.68 15.46
N SER A 30 7.06 -14.35 15.19
CA SER A 30 5.91 -14.96 15.86
C SER A 30 5.38 -16.08 14.97
N PRO A 31 5.16 -17.31 15.47
CA PRO A 31 4.69 -18.43 14.64
C PRO A 31 3.25 -18.27 14.11
N ASP A 32 2.46 -17.35 14.64
CA ASP A 32 1.04 -17.20 14.31
C ASP A 32 0.74 -15.83 13.70
N ALA A 33 1.50 -15.45 12.68
CA ALA A 33 1.02 -14.40 11.79
C ALA A 33 -0.09 -15.00 10.91
N LEU A 34 -1.32 -14.54 11.06
CA LEU A 34 -2.36 -14.69 10.04
C LEU A 34 -1.92 -13.90 8.80
N ILE A 35 -1.05 -14.51 7.99
CA ILE A 35 -0.61 -13.93 6.73
C ILE A 35 -1.70 -14.23 5.70
N GLY A 36 -2.22 -13.20 5.03
CA GLY A 36 -3.03 -13.35 3.82
C GLY A 36 -2.31 -14.21 2.77
N PRO A 37 -2.99 -14.61 1.68
CA PRO A 37 -2.47 -15.62 0.76
C PRO A 37 -1.09 -15.25 0.21
N SER A 38 -0.05 -15.93 0.70
CA SER A 38 1.31 -15.78 0.23
C SER A 38 1.53 -16.66 -1.01
N ALA A 39 1.51 -16.05 -2.19
CA ALA A 39 1.97 -16.72 -3.40
C ALA A 39 3.50 -16.80 -3.40
N GLN A 40 4.08 -17.79 -2.72
CA GLN A 40 5.51 -18.07 -2.81
C GLN A 40 5.84 -18.60 -4.20
N ARG A 41 6.37 -17.72 -5.07
CA ARG A 41 7.00 -18.15 -6.32
C ARG A 41 8.36 -18.76 -6.00
N HIS A 42 8.51 -20.07 -6.24
CA HIS A 42 9.80 -20.74 -6.20
C HIS A 42 10.56 -20.45 -7.51
N PHE A 43 11.73 -19.84 -7.41
CA PHE A 43 12.65 -19.66 -8.55
C PHE A 43 13.63 -20.86 -8.60
N ALA A 44 13.90 -21.39 -9.80
CA ALA A 44 14.92 -22.41 -9.98
C ALA A 44 16.33 -21.84 -9.77
N GLY A 45 17.31 -22.66 -9.35
CA GLY A 45 18.68 -22.21 -9.03
C GLY A 45 19.39 -21.46 -10.18
N ASP A 46 19.17 -21.89 -11.42
CA ASP A 46 19.74 -21.25 -12.61
C ASP A 46 19.14 -19.84 -12.85
N GLN A 47 17.87 -19.64 -12.49
CA GLN A 47 17.22 -18.32 -12.60
C GLN A 47 17.78 -17.32 -11.58
N LEU A 48 18.18 -17.78 -10.40
CA LEU A 48 18.82 -16.92 -9.39
C LEU A 48 20.17 -16.39 -9.87
N GLN A 49 20.98 -17.23 -10.53
CA GLN A 49 22.25 -16.78 -11.12
C GLN A 49 22.03 -15.78 -12.26
N GLU A 50 21.04 -16.03 -13.13
CA GLU A 50 20.69 -15.12 -14.23
C GLU A 50 20.22 -13.75 -13.70
N ILE A 51 19.36 -13.74 -12.67
CA ILE A 51 18.89 -12.51 -12.01
C ILE A 51 20.06 -11.74 -11.39
N HIS A 52 21.02 -12.41 -10.74
CA HIS A 52 22.19 -11.74 -10.17
C HIS A 52 23.05 -11.06 -11.24
N ALA A 53 23.26 -11.70 -12.39
CA ALA A 53 23.98 -11.10 -13.51
C ALA A 53 23.27 -9.84 -14.05
N VAL A 54 21.95 -9.93 -14.22
CA VAL A 54 21.12 -8.78 -14.66
C VAL A 54 21.11 -7.66 -13.62
N LEU A 55 21.04 -7.98 -12.32
CA LEU A 55 21.13 -7.00 -11.23
C LEU A 55 22.47 -6.25 -11.24
N ALA A 56 23.58 -6.91 -11.58
CA ALA A 56 24.88 -6.25 -11.69
C ALA A 56 24.89 -5.21 -12.82
N VAL A 57 24.32 -5.55 -13.98
CA VAL A 57 24.14 -4.61 -15.10
C VAL A 57 23.19 -3.48 -14.69
N HIS A 58 22.05 -3.79 -14.06
CA HIS A 58 21.09 -2.80 -13.55
C HIS A 58 21.76 -1.78 -12.64
N LYS A 59 22.56 -2.21 -11.66
CA LYS A 59 23.26 -1.31 -10.74
C LYS A 59 24.21 -0.33 -11.45
N ARG A 60 24.86 -0.75 -12.54
CA ARG A 60 25.75 0.12 -13.33
C ARG A 60 24.99 1.16 -14.15
N HIS A 61 23.83 0.79 -14.71
CA HIS A 61 23.12 1.62 -15.70
C HIS A 61 21.90 2.36 -15.15
N SER A 62 21.35 1.95 -14.00
CA SER A 62 20.11 2.49 -13.43
C SER A 62 20.15 4.01 -13.29
N ALA A 63 21.25 4.57 -12.78
CA ALA A 63 21.39 6.01 -12.62
C ALA A 63 21.46 6.77 -13.96
N ALA A 64 21.96 6.16 -15.03
CA ALA A 64 21.95 6.77 -16.36
C ALA A 64 20.55 6.71 -16.97
N LEU A 65 19.87 5.58 -16.84
CA LEU A 65 18.49 5.38 -17.29
C LEU A 65 17.51 6.34 -16.60
N LEU A 66 17.62 6.52 -15.28
CA LEU A 66 16.77 7.44 -14.51
C LEU A 66 16.98 8.93 -14.85
N ARG A 67 18.08 9.28 -15.54
CA ARG A 67 18.31 10.65 -16.04
C ARG A 67 17.63 10.90 -17.39
N LEU A 68 17.16 9.86 -18.07
CA LEU A 68 16.48 10.02 -19.35
C LEU A 68 15.09 10.64 -19.14
N PRO A 69 14.73 11.71 -19.88
CA PRO A 69 13.41 12.32 -19.77
C PRO A 69 12.29 11.29 -19.97
N GLY A 70 11.32 11.29 -19.05
CA GLY A 70 10.17 10.37 -19.09
C GLY A 70 10.43 8.97 -18.55
N VAL A 71 11.65 8.62 -18.16
CA VAL A 71 11.92 7.42 -17.35
C VAL A 71 11.66 7.73 -15.88
N VAL A 72 10.78 6.95 -15.25
CA VAL A 72 10.34 7.14 -13.86
C VAL A 72 10.84 6.05 -12.92
N GLY A 73 11.33 4.94 -13.47
CA GLY A 73 11.81 3.82 -12.68
C GLY A 73 12.59 2.82 -13.51
N THR A 74 13.40 2.00 -12.83
CA THR A 74 14.10 0.87 -13.45
C THR A 74 14.02 -0.33 -12.50
N ALA A 75 13.81 -1.52 -13.05
CA ALA A 75 13.66 -2.75 -12.29
C ALA A 75 14.34 -3.92 -13.00
N VAL A 76 14.57 -4.99 -12.24
CA VAL A 76 14.94 -6.31 -12.77
C VAL A 76 13.78 -7.25 -12.55
N GLY A 77 13.46 -8.07 -13.55
CA GLY A 77 12.42 -9.07 -13.42
C GLY A 77 12.47 -10.09 -14.53
N LEU A 78 11.55 -11.04 -14.47
CA LEU A 78 11.34 -11.98 -15.57
C LEU A 78 10.56 -11.30 -16.69
N LEU A 79 11.09 -11.41 -17.89
CA LEU A 79 10.42 -11.01 -19.12
C LEU A 79 9.37 -12.07 -19.52
N PRO A 80 8.44 -11.77 -20.45
CA PRO A 80 7.42 -12.72 -20.89
C PRO A 80 7.97 -14.04 -21.44
N ASN A 81 9.24 -14.06 -21.85
CA ASN A 81 9.95 -15.26 -22.30
C ASN A 81 10.54 -16.10 -21.15
N GLY A 82 10.29 -15.74 -19.90
CA GLY A 82 10.77 -16.44 -18.70
C GLY A 82 12.21 -16.16 -18.31
N LYS A 83 12.95 -15.32 -19.06
CA LYS A 83 14.34 -14.94 -18.76
C LYS A 83 14.44 -13.66 -17.95
N ALA A 84 15.51 -13.51 -17.18
CA ALA A 84 15.78 -12.24 -16.49
C ALA A 84 16.10 -11.12 -17.49
N GLY A 85 15.59 -9.92 -17.21
CA GLY A 85 15.85 -8.74 -18.02
C GLY A 85 15.62 -7.45 -17.26
N LEU A 86 15.95 -6.34 -17.92
CA LEU A 86 15.76 -4.99 -17.41
C LEU A 86 14.38 -4.48 -17.80
N LYS A 87 13.64 -3.91 -16.85
CA LYS A 87 12.40 -3.20 -17.11
C LYS A 87 12.60 -1.72 -16.83
N VAL A 88 12.25 -0.88 -17.80
CA VAL A 88 12.27 0.59 -17.67
C VAL A 88 10.82 1.07 -17.60
N LEU A 89 10.51 1.79 -16.53
CA LEU A 89 9.17 2.33 -16.26
C LEU A 89 9.07 3.74 -16.82
N LEU A 90 8.01 4.02 -17.57
CA LEU A 90 7.83 5.27 -18.31
C LEU A 90 6.64 6.08 -17.80
N ALA A 91 6.81 7.41 -17.75
CA ALA A 91 5.76 8.36 -17.42
C ALA A 91 4.64 8.40 -18.47
N SER A 92 4.98 8.21 -19.75
CA SER A 92 4.05 8.31 -20.87
C SER A 92 4.51 7.38 -22.01
N PRO A 93 3.65 7.09 -23.01
CA PRO A 93 4.05 6.31 -24.18
C PRO A 93 5.02 7.05 -25.13
N ASP A 94 5.15 8.37 -25.01
CA ASP A 94 5.91 9.22 -25.95
C ASP A 94 7.41 9.32 -25.61
N VAL A 95 7.94 8.36 -24.85
CA VAL A 95 9.37 8.30 -24.51
C VAL A 95 10.10 7.50 -25.58
N HIS A 96 11.05 8.14 -26.25
CA HIS A 96 11.81 7.57 -27.37
C HIS A 96 13.31 7.53 -27.08
N GLY A 97 14.07 6.80 -27.91
CA GLY A 97 15.54 6.74 -27.82
C GLY A 97 16.09 5.88 -26.68
N LEU A 98 15.25 5.03 -26.08
CA LEU A 98 15.67 4.09 -25.04
C LEU A 98 16.42 2.89 -25.65
N PRO A 99 17.48 2.39 -24.98
CA PRO A 99 18.20 1.22 -25.45
C PRO A 99 17.28 -0.02 -25.40
N SER A 100 17.34 -0.85 -26.45
CA SER A 100 16.66 -2.16 -26.48
C SER A 100 17.44 -3.26 -25.73
N ALA A 101 18.72 -3.03 -25.46
CA ALA A 101 19.58 -3.90 -24.66
C ALA A 101 20.72 -3.11 -23.98
N LEU A 102 21.18 -3.60 -22.84
CA LEU A 102 22.36 -3.08 -22.12
C LEU A 102 23.28 -4.25 -21.77
N GLU A 103 24.53 -4.21 -22.25
CA GLU A 103 25.51 -5.29 -22.06
C GLU A 103 24.95 -6.68 -22.45
N GLY A 104 24.16 -6.74 -23.53
CA GLY A 104 23.51 -7.96 -24.00
C GLY A 104 22.25 -8.37 -23.24
N ILE A 105 21.90 -7.67 -22.14
CA ILE A 105 20.67 -7.90 -21.40
C ILE A 105 19.50 -7.17 -22.07
N PRO A 106 18.39 -7.86 -22.39
CA PRO A 106 17.22 -7.22 -22.98
C PRO A 106 16.59 -6.20 -22.04
N VAL A 107 16.23 -5.04 -22.61
CA VAL A 107 15.48 -3.97 -21.94
C VAL A 107 14.07 -3.96 -22.49
N VAL A 108 13.07 -4.05 -21.61
CA VAL A 108 11.67 -3.84 -21.94
C VAL A 108 11.14 -2.59 -21.27
N THR A 109 10.21 -1.91 -21.94
CA THR A 109 9.54 -0.73 -21.38
C THR A 109 8.15 -1.09 -20.87
N GLN A 110 7.73 -0.40 -19.83
CA GLN A 110 6.35 -0.44 -19.33
C GLN A 110 5.91 0.96 -19.00
N VAL A 111 4.80 1.41 -19.59
CA VAL A 111 4.20 2.70 -19.23
C VAL A 111 3.47 2.53 -17.90
N THR A 112 3.89 3.26 -16.88
CA THR A 112 3.31 3.25 -15.53
C THR A 112 2.64 4.56 -15.17
N GLY A 113 2.91 5.64 -15.90
CA GLY A 113 2.62 6.99 -15.41
C GLY A 113 3.75 7.51 -14.52
N MET A 114 3.60 8.73 -14.00
CA MET A 114 4.55 9.32 -13.08
C MET A 114 4.54 8.56 -11.75
N LEU A 115 5.71 8.11 -11.29
CA LEU A 115 5.87 7.63 -9.91
C LEU A 115 6.05 8.84 -9.00
N VAL A 116 5.14 9.03 -8.07
CA VAL A 116 5.16 10.11 -7.08
C VAL A 116 5.40 9.53 -5.70
N ALA A 117 6.04 10.30 -4.82
CA ALA A 117 6.10 9.94 -3.40
C ALA A 117 4.71 10.12 -2.80
N PHE A 118 4.20 9.07 -2.15
CA PHE A 118 2.89 9.09 -1.52
C PHE A 118 2.86 9.99 -0.29
N SER A 119 1.65 10.45 0.05
CA SER A 119 1.33 11.10 1.31
C SER A 119 1.78 10.20 2.45
N ASP A 120 2.51 10.78 3.41
CA ASP A 120 2.99 10.05 4.58
C ASP A 120 1.81 9.82 5.56
N PRO A 121 1.28 8.59 5.68
CA PRO A 121 0.08 8.32 6.45
C PRO A 121 0.31 8.41 7.96
N THR A 122 1.58 8.57 8.39
CA THR A 122 1.95 8.74 9.80
C THR A 122 1.84 10.19 10.26
N LYS A 123 1.69 11.15 9.34
CA LYS A 123 1.62 12.56 9.70
C LYS A 123 0.22 12.98 10.16
N ARG A 124 0.20 13.98 11.03
CA ARG A 124 -1.03 14.66 11.44
C ARG A 124 -1.69 15.35 10.26
N GLN A 125 -2.98 15.09 10.05
CA GLN A 125 -3.79 15.73 9.03
C GLN A 125 -5.22 15.99 9.52
N ARG A 126 -5.82 17.10 9.06
CA ARG A 126 -7.21 17.47 9.35
C ARG A 126 -7.88 18.05 8.09
N PRO A 127 -9.04 17.52 7.64
CA PRO A 127 -9.62 16.26 8.07
C PRO A 127 -8.68 15.09 7.74
N ALA A 128 -8.56 14.11 8.64
CA ALA A 128 -7.69 12.96 8.46
C ALA A 128 -8.23 12.04 7.34
N PRO A 129 -7.43 11.67 6.33
CA PRO A 129 -7.82 10.71 5.31
C PRO A 129 -8.05 9.31 5.89
N LEU A 130 -8.82 8.49 5.16
CA LEU A 130 -8.87 7.06 5.42
C LEU A 130 -7.50 6.44 5.12
N GLY A 131 -7.10 5.43 5.91
CA GLY A 131 -5.79 4.79 5.84
C GLY A 131 -4.69 5.48 6.66
N PHE A 132 -4.92 6.69 7.17
CA PHE A 132 -3.94 7.38 8.02
C PHE A 132 -3.86 6.79 9.42
N SER A 133 -2.71 7.01 10.06
CA SER A 133 -2.39 6.55 11.40
C SER A 133 -3.40 7.03 12.43
N VAL A 134 -3.88 6.14 13.27
CA VAL A 134 -4.81 6.41 14.38
C VAL A 134 -4.56 5.43 15.52
N GLY A 135 -4.89 5.79 16.75
CA GLY A 135 -4.85 4.82 17.84
C GLY A 135 -5.31 5.34 19.18
N HIS A 136 -5.58 4.40 20.08
CA HIS A 136 -5.71 4.64 21.50
C HIS A 136 -4.35 5.08 22.11
N PRO A 137 -4.30 6.00 23.10
CA PRO A 137 -3.04 6.49 23.70
C PRO A 137 -2.12 5.40 24.27
N ALA A 138 -2.68 4.25 24.66
CA ALA A 138 -1.94 3.15 25.28
C ALA A 138 -1.42 2.08 24.31
N ILE A 139 -1.63 2.25 22.99
CA ILE A 139 -1.16 1.29 21.97
C ILE A 139 0.01 1.86 21.17
N THR A 140 0.41 1.19 20.08
CA THR A 140 1.38 1.70 19.09
C THR A 140 0.70 2.62 18.07
N ALA A 141 0.15 2.06 16.99
CA ALA A 141 -0.66 2.74 16.00
C ALA A 141 -1.39 1.70 15.15
N GLY A 142 -2.52 2.11 14.57
CA GLY A 142 -3.19 1.41 13.48
C GLY A 142 -3.65 2.42 12.44
N SER A 143 -4.62 2.04 11.62
CA SER A 143 -5.11 2.91 10.54
C SER A 143 -6.60 3.21 10.65
N ILE A 144 -7.00 4.39 10.18
CA ILE A 144 -8.40 4.75 9.98
C ILE A 144 -8.96 3.82 8.90
N GLY A 145 -9.94 2.99 9.24
CA GLY A 145 -10.62 2.14 8.27
C GLY A 145 -11.64 2.92 7.46
N ALA A 146 -12.60 3.54 8.14
CA ALA A 146 -13.67 4.29 7.49
C ALA A 146 -14.19 5.44 8.35
N ARG A 147 -14.90 6.37 7.70
CA ARG A 147 -15.84 7.28 8.36
C ARG A 147 -17.23 6.70 8.24
N VAL A 148 -17.82 6.36 9.38
CA VAL A 148 -19.20 5.85 9.45
C VAL A 148 -20.11 6.87 10.12
N VAL A 149 -21.41 6.74 9.87
CA VAL A 149 -22.44 7.58 10.50
C VAL A 149 -23.58 6.74 11.05
N ASP A 150 -24.17 7.18 12.16
CA ASP A 150 -25.41 6.59 12.67
C ASP A 150 -26.66 7.20 11.98
N GLY A 151 -27.85 6.72 12.37
CA GLY A 151 -29.12 7.23 11.84
C GLY A 151 -29.38 8.72 12.13
N SER A 152 -28.69 9.30 13.12
CA SER A 152 -28.73 10.73 13.45
C SER A 152 -27.65 11.55 12.72
N ARG A 153 -26.87 10.92 11.84
CA ARG A 153 -25.73 11.50 11.12
C ARG A 153 -24.57 11.92 12.02
N THR A 154 -24.45 11.33 13.21
CA THR A 154 -23.24 11.49 14.04
C THR A 154 -22.08 10.79 13.35
N VAL A 155 -20.91 11.45 13.31
CA VAL A 155 -19.71 10.94 12.63
C VAL A 155 -18.87 10.10 13.60
N TYR A 156 -18.36 8.97 13.11
CA TYR A 156 -17.42 8.12 13.83
C TYR A 156 -16.23 7.71 12.96
N VAL A 157 -15.05 7.64 13.60
CA VAL A 157 -13.90 6.86 13.13
C VAL A 157 -14.23 5.39 13.32
N LEU A 158 -14.09 4.57 12.29
CA LEU A 158 -14.10 3.11 12.39
C LEU A 158 -12.67 2.58 12.21
N SER A 159 -12.23 1.72 13.14
CA SER A 159 -11.01 0.93 13.02
C SER A 159 -11.18 -0.35 13.86
N ASN A 160 -10.12 -1.12 14.07
CA ASN A 160 -10.14 -2.32 14.90
C ASN A 160 -10.30 -1.97 16.39
N ASN A 161 -10.84 -2.91 17.17
CA ASN A 161 -10.80 -2.87 18.63
C ASN A 161 -9.37 -2.77 19.12
N HIS A 162 -8.44 -3.60 18.62
CA HIS A 162 -7.06 -3.54 19.09
C HIS A 162 -6.39 -2.17 18.82
N VAL A 163 -6.94 -1.37 17.89
CA VAL A 163 -6.45 -0.02 17.57
C VAL A 163 -7.08 1.06 18.45
N LEU A 164 -8.41 1.07 18.60
CA LEU A 164 -9.13 2.15 19.31
C LEU A 164 -9.50 1.81 20.75
N ALA A 165 -9.57 0.53 21.09
CA ALA A 165 -10.04 0.01 22.36
C ALA A 165 -8.99 -0.82 23.11
N ASN A 166 -7.71 -0.69 22.74
CA ASN A 166 -6.58 -1.32 23.43
C ASN A 166 -6.79 -2.81 23.71
N SER A 167 -7.30 -3.56 22.73
CA SER A 167 -7.55 -5.00 22.88
C SER A 167 -8.46 -5.33 24.07
N ASN A 168 -9.59 -4.63 24.17
CA ASN A 168 -10.58 -4.63 25.26
C ASN A 168 -10.17 -3.90 26.56
N ASP A 169 -8.95 -3.39 26.69
CA ASP A 169 -8.46 -2.74 27.92
C ASP A 169 -8.68 -1.20 27.93
N ALA A 170 -9.52 -0.69 27.03
CA ALA A 170 -9.95 0.71 27.02
C ALA A 170 -11.32 0.91 27.70
N SER A 171 -11.57 2.15 28.13
CA SER A 171 -12.86 2.61 28.63
C SER A 171 -13.60 3.42 27.56
N ILE A 172 -14.92 3.25 27.48
CA ILE A 172 -15.75 4.16 26.66
C ILE A 172 -15.55 5.59 27.19
N GLY A 173 -15.28 6.54 26.28
CA GLY A 173 -14.85 7.88 26.64
C GLY A 173 -13.35 8.13 26.45
N ASP A 174 -12.54 7.11 26.20
CA ASP A 174 -11.11 7.28 25.99
C ASP A 174 -10.80 8.04 24.70
N ALA A 175 -9.69 8.77 24.71
CA ALA A 175 -9.25 9.55 23.56
C ALA A 175 -8.86 8.63 22.39
N THR A 176 -9.12 9.10 21.18
CA THR A 176 -8.55 8.54 19.94
C THR A 176 -7.66 9.59 19.31
N LEU A 177 -6.42 9.23 18.96
CA LEU A 177 -5.40 10.14 18.46
C LEU A 177 -5.18 9.95 16.95
N GLN A 178 -4.96 11.04 16.22
CA GLN A 178 -4.45 11.04 14.85
C GLN A 178 -3.34 12.11 14.74
N PRO A 179 -2.08 11.69 14.52
CA PRO A 179 -1.65 10.31 14.29
C PRO A 179 -1.73 9.44 15.56
N GLY A 180 -1.56 8.13 15.43
CA GLY A 180 -1.41 7.23 16.59
C GLY A 180 -0.16 7.56 17.41
N PRO A 181 -0.06 7.10 18.67
CA PRO A 181 1.03 7.49 19.57
C PRO A 181 2.43 7.07 19.09
N TYR A 182 2.57 5.91 18.45
CA TYR A 182 3.85 5.48 17.85
C TYR A 182 4.33 6.43 16.74
N ASP A 183 3.40 7.04 16.02
CA ASP A 183 3.66 8.02 14.96
C ASP A 183 3.72 9.46 15.49
N GLY A 184 3.80 9.63 16.81
CA GLY A 184 4.03 10.92 17.48
C GLY A 184 2.78 11.66 17.95
N GLY A 185 1.59 11.02 17.90
CA GLY A 185 0.35 11.62 18.38
C GLY A 185 0.31 11.75 19.91
N THR A 186 -0.24 12.86 20.40
CA THR A 186 -0.34 13.14 21.84
C THR A 186 -1.73 13.61 22.26
N ALA A 187 -2.15 13.23 23.46
CA ALA A 187 -3.38 13.76 24.07
C ALA A 187 -3.08 15.05 24.86
N PRO A 188 -3.91 16.10 24.78
CA PRO A 188 -5.11 16.22 23.95
C PRO A 188 -4.88 16.80 22.55
N ALA A 189 -3.66 17.21 22.19
CA ALA A 189 -3.37 17.99 20.98
C ALA A 189 -3.77 17.32 19.65
N ASP A 190 -3.67 15.99 19.61
CA ASP A 190 -3.91 15.17 18.42
C ASP A 190 -5.19 14.33 18.52
N GLN A 191 -6.02 14.61 19.54
CA GLN A 191 -7.30 13.93 19.67
C GLN A 191 -8.16 14.21 18.43
N ILE A 192 -8.63 13.14 17.79
CA ILE A 192 -9.51 13.16 16.62
C ILE A 192 -10.91 12.64 16.97
N GLY A 193 -11.05 11.94 18.10
CA GLY A 193 -12.32 11.40 18.53
C GLY A 193 -12.31 10.86 19.94
N THR A 194 -13.44 10.28 20.32
CA THR A 194 -13.67 9.68 21.65
C THR A 194 -14.31 8.31 21.49
N LEU A 195 -13.69 7.26 22.04
CA LEU A 195 -14.17 5.88 21.94
C LEU A 195 -15.63 5.78 22.41
N THR A 196 -16.49 5.22 21.56
CA THR A 196 -17.94 5.17 21.79
C THR A 196 -18.44 3.75 21.95
N ALA A 197 -17.92 2.80 21.17
CA ALA A 197 -18.27 1.39 21.27
C ALA A 197 -17.17 0.53 20.63
N PHE A 198 -17.07 -0.73 21.05
CA PHE A 198 -16.23 -1.74 20.43
C PHE A 198 -16.83 -3.13 20.57
N ASN A 199 -16.50 -4.03 19.65
CA ASN A 199 -16.79 -5.44 19.79
C ASN A 199 -15.69 -6.11 20.61
N THR A 200 -16.05 -6.79 21.70
CA THR A 200 -15.08 -7.45 22.58
C THR A 200 -14.42 -8.62 21.85
N ILE A 201 -13.08 -8.67 21.90
CA ILE A 201 -12.30 -9.79 21.39
C ILE A 201 -12.31 -10.92 22.43
N ASP A 202 -12.69 -12.12 22.03
CA ASP A 202 -12.52 -13.33 22.83
C ASP A 202 -11.11 -13.89 22.67
N PHE A 203 -10.27 -13.72 23.70
CA PHE A 203 -8.91 -14.27 23.74
C PHE A 203 -8.83 -15.70 24.27
N SER A 204 -9.96 -16.32 24.66
CA SER A 204 -10.01 -17.70 25.15
C SER A 204 -10.06 -18.76 24.04
N GLY A 205 -10.09 -18.32 22.78
CA GLY A 205 -10.14 -19.18 21.59
C GLY A 205 -11.53 -19.38 20.99
N GLY A 206 -12.52 -18.58 21.42
CA GLY A 206 -13.83 -18.52 20.76
C GLY A 206 -13.81 -17.74 19.44
N ASP A 207 -14.98 -17.66 18.80
CA ASP A 207 -15.13 -17.07 17.48
C ASP A 207 -15.14 -15.53 17.54
N ASN A 208 -14.11 -14.91 16.99
CA ASN A 208 -14.05 -13.47 16.76
C ASN A 208 -14.52 -13.16 15.33
N THR A 209 -15.82 -12.96 15.16
CA THR A 209 -16.42 -12.68 13.84
C THR A 209 -16.04 -11.31 13.28
N ILE A 210 -15.84 -10.33 14.16
CA ILE A 210 -15.37 -8.98 13.81
C ILE A 210 -14.39 -8.44 14.87
N ASP A 211 -13.43 -7.65 14.39
CA ASP A 211 -12.55 -6.81 15.20
C ASP A 211 -12.82 -5.35 14.83
N ALA A 212 -13.61 -4.66 15.66
CA ALA A 212 -14.12 -3.34 15.32
C ALA A 212 -14.36 -2.46 16.57
N ALA A 213 -14.07 -1.18 16.42
CA ALA A 213 -14.38 -0.13 17.36
C ALA A 213 -14.72 1.17 16.64
N ILE A 214 -15.54 1.99 17.28
CA ILE A 214 -15.93 3.30 16.79
C ILE A 214 -15.62 4.41 17.79
N ALA A 215 -15.09 5.52 17.30
CA ALA A 215 -14.84 6.72 18.10
C ALA A 215 -15.58 7.93 17.50
N ARG A 216 -16.40 8.60 18.29
CA ARG A 216 -17.16 9.78 17.87
C ARG A 216 -16.21 10.91 17.47
N SER A 217 -16.46 11.50 16.30
CA SER A 217 -15.61 12.53 15.68
C SER A 217 -16.47 13.57 14.95
N THR A 218 -15.83 14.42 14.15
CA THR A 218 -16.47 15.49 13.36
C THR A 218 -16.01 15.43 11.89
N THR A 219 -16.73 16.08 10.98
CA THR A 219 -16.32 16.18 9.58
C THR A 219 -15.11 17.10 9.36
N SER A 220 -14.82 18.01 10.29
CA SER A 220 -13.59 18.82 10.26
C SER A 220 -12.35 18.02 10.66
N ASP A 221 -12.54 17.01 11.51
CA ASP A 221 -11.45 16.18 12.00
C ASP A 221 -11.22 14.93 11.15
N LEU A 222 -12.28 14.35 10.58
CA LEU A 222 -12.25 13.07 9.88
C LEU A 222 -12.81 13.16 8.45
N GLY A 223 -11.99 12.77 7.48
CA GLY A 223 -12.34 12.70 6.07
C GLY A 223 -13.12 11.42 5.72
N ASN A 224 -13.59 11.33 4.47
CA ASN A 224 -14.21 10.12 3.91
C ASN A 224 -13.53 9.62 2.64
N ALA A 225 -12.29 10.02 2.42
CA ALA A 225 -11.53 9.60 1.25
C ALA A 225 -10.17 9.10 1.68
N THR A 226 -9.66 8.10 0.97
CA THR A 226 -8.24 7.80 0.96
C THR A 226 -7.49 8.94 0.25
N PRO A 227 -6.17 9.12 0.51
CA PRO A 227 -5.35 10.11 -0.19
C PRO A 227 -5.46 9.98 -1.71
N THR A 228 -5.47 11.10 -2.44
CA THR A 228 -5.67 11.09 -3.90
C THR A 228 -4.44 10.69 -4.71
N ASP A 229 -3.30 10.48 -4.05
CA ASP A 229 -2.02 10.10 -4.64
C ASP A 229 -1.74 8.59 -4.63
N ASP A 230 -2.33 7.82 -3.70
CA ASP A 230 -2.24 6.33 -3.62
C ASP A 230 -3.58 5.63 -3.35
N GLY A 231 -4.63 6.39 -3.07
CA GLY A 231 -5.92 5.87 -2.65
C GLY A 231 -6.92 5.77 -3.79
N TYR A 232 -7.98 4.99 -3.58
CA TYR A 232 -9.15 4.94 -4.44
C TYR A 232 -10.09 6.15 -4.27
N GLY A 233 -9.67 7.19 -3.54
CA GLY A 233 -10.44 8.38 -3.24
C GLY A 233 -11.58 8.12 -2.26
N ALA A 234 -12.71 8.80 -2.46
CA ALA A 234 -13.92 8.56 -1.68
C ALA A 234 -14.60 7.28 -2.16
N PRO A 235 -15.00 6.37 -1.24
CA PRO A 235 -15.76 5.19 -1.63
C PRO A 235 -17.08 5.61 -2.28
N SER A 236 -17.39 4.96 -3.40
CA SER A 236 -18.63 5.18 -4.16
C SER A 236 -19.81 4.49 -3.47
N ALA A 237 -20.97 5.13 -3.48
CA ALA A 237 -22.22 4.48 -3.09
C ALA A 237 -22.71 3.48 -4.17
N THR A 238 -22.19 3.57 -5.39
CA THR A 238 -22.44 2.60 -6.46
C THR A 238 -21.48 1.43 -6.28
N ILE A 239 -22.03 0.24 -6.06
CA ILE A 239 -21.25 -1.00 -6.00
C ILE A 239 -20.70 -1.28 -7.40
N PHE A 240 -19.40 -1.54 -7.47
CA PHE A 240 -18.75 -1.85 -8.75
C PHE A 240 -19.26 -3.21 -9.25
N GLY A 241 -19.81 -3.24 -10.46
CA GLY A 241 -20.33 -4.49 -11.03
C GLY A 241 -21.64 -4.96 -10.41
N ASP A 242 -22.46 -4.04 -9.90
CA ASP A 242 -23.87 -4.25 -9.52
C ASP A 242 -24.75 -3.53 -10.55
N ALA A 243 -24.94 -4.16 -11.72
CA ALA A 243 -25.74 -3.59 -12.80
C ALA A 243 -27.24 -3.73 -12.55
N ASN A 244 -27.64 -4.68 -11.71
CA ASN A 244 -29.04 -4.99 -11.40
C ASN A 244 -29.57 -4.22 -10.18
N GLY A 245 -28.71 -3.57 -9.40
CA GLY A 245 -29.04 -2.76 -8.24
C GLY A 245 -29.47 -3.58 -7.01
N ASP A 246 -29.06 -4.84 -6.92
CA ASP A 246 -29.41 -5.73 -5.81
C ASP A 246 -28.47 -5.64 -4.61
N HIS A 247 -27.49 -4.75 -4.69
CA HIS A 247 -26.43 -4.54 -3.70
C HIS A 247 -25.45 -5.70 -3.56
N VAL A 248 -25.32 -6.54 -4.58
CA VAL A 248 -24.38 -7.66 -4.67
C VAL A 248 -23.51 -7.51 -5.93
N PHE A 249 -22.33 -8.13 -5.92
CA PHE A 249 -21.47 -8.19 -7.10
C PHE A 249 -22.05 -9.16 -8.14
N ASP A 250 -22.28 -8.71 -9.37
CA ASP A 250 -22.75 -9.55 -10.49
C ASP A 250 -21.72 -10.64 -10.87
N ASP A 251 -20.42 -10.37 -10.73
CA ASP A 251 -19.33 -11.30 -11.04
C ASP A 251 -18.17 -11.20 -10.03
N GLU A 252 -18.18 -12.08 -9.03
CA GLU A 252 -17.13 -12.21 -8.01
C GLU A 252 -15.75 -12.52 -8.61
N ALA A 253 -15.68 -13.22 -9.75
CA ALA A 253 -14.42 -13.55 -10.41
C ALA A 253 -13.76 -12.34 -11.10
N THR A 254 -14.52 -11.26 -11.35
CA THR A 254 -13.97 -9.98 -11.84
C THR A 254 -13.29 -9.20 -10.71
N VAL A 255 -13.80 -9.28 -9.48
CA VAL A 255 -13.20 -8.64 -8.29
C VAL A 255 -11.83 -9.26 -7.96
N LEU A 256 -11.72 -10.59 -8.00
CA LEU A 256 -10.46 -11.32 -7.77
C LEU A 256 -9.40 -11.06 -8.86
N ARG A 257 -9.82 -10.76 -10.09
CA ARG A 257 -8.92 -10.43 -11.22
C ARG A 257 -8.40 -9.00 -11.18
N LEU A 258 -9.20 -8.05 -10.66
CA LEU A 258 -8.75 -6.67 -10.42
C LEU A 258 -7.61 -6.61 -9.39
N LEU A 259 -7.60 -7.49 -8.39
CA LEU A 259 -6.48 -7.60 -7.43
C LEU A 259 -5.20 -8.18 -8.05
N HIS A 260 -5.30 -8.90 -9.18
CA HIS A 260 -4.16 -9.50 -9.88
C HIS A 260 -3.62 -8.66 -11.04
N GLN A 261 -4.36 -7.64 -11.48
CA GLN A 261 -3.98 -6.81 -12.62
C GLN A 261 -3.96 -5.34 -12.22
N GLY A 262 -2.76 -4.80 -12.02
CA GLY A 262 -2.53 -3.36 -12.16
C GLY A 262 -3.16 -2.88 -13.48
N SER A 263 -3.96 -1.83 -13.38
CA SER A 263 -4.93 -1.41 -14.40
C SER A 263 -4.37 -1.37 -15.83
N PRO A 264 -5.09 -1.92 -16.83
CA PRO A 264 -4.75 -1.64 -18.22
C PRO A 264 -5.18 -0.21 -18.58
N VAL A 265 -4.19 0.58 -18.97
CA VAL A 265 -4.31 1.87 -19.64
C VAL A 265 -5.32 1.79 -20.78
N ARG A 266 -6.36 2.64 -20.76
CA ARG A 266 -7.27 2.84 -21.90
C ARG A 266 -6.51 3.45 -23.08
N GLY A 267 -5.98 2.58 -23.94
CA GLY A 267 -5.46 2.92 -25.26
C GLY A 267 -6.59 3.13 -26.26
N SER A 268 -6.61 4.32 -26.84
CA SER A 268 -7.41 4.73 -28.00
C SER A 268 -7.47 3.67 -29.11
N ALA A 269 -8.69 3.22 -29.44
CA ALA A 269 -8.97 2.51 -30.68
C ALA A 269 -10.35 2.92 -31.21
N ARG A 270 -10.49 4.19 -31.61
CA ARG A 270 -11.57 4.64 -32.51
C ARG A 270 -11.03 5.57 -33.59
N HIS A 271 -10.11 5.08 -34.40
CA HIS A 271 -9.88 5.61 -35.75
C HIS A 271 -9.33 4.52 -36.66
N ARG A 272 -10.23 3.90 -37.42
CA ARG A 272 -10.07 3.22 -38.74
C ARG A 272 -11.07 2.08 -38.87
N ALA A 273 -12.33 2.42 -39.14
CA ALA A 273 -13.29 1.53 -39.81
C ALA A 273 -14.58 2.30 -40.14
N ARG A 274 -14.47 3.40 -40.90
CA ARG A 274 -15.65 4.11 -41.43
C ARG A 274 -15.30 5.09 -42.54
N ASP A 275 -14.61 4.61 -43.58
CA ASP A 275 -14.51 5.39 -44.83
C ASP A 275 -14.35 4.57 -46.13
N LEU A 276 -14.92 3.36 -46.20
CA LEU A 276 -14.84 2.55 -47.42
C LEU A 276 -16.14 1.91 -47.90
N LEU A 277 -17.30 2.22 -47.31
CA LEU A 277 -18.59 1.64 -47.72
C LEU A 277 -19.77 2.62 -47.77
N ARG A 278 -19.51 3.91 -48.05
CA ARG A 278 -20.61 4.87 -48.31
C ARG A 278 -20.32 5.94 -49.36
N ARG A 279 -19.51 5.60 -50.38
CA ARG A 279 -19.43 6.32 -51.66
C ARG A 279 -19.58 5.37 -52.84
N ARG A 280 -20.70 4.65 -52.91
CA ARG A 280 -21.23 4.02 -54.14
C ARG A 280 -22.74 3.86 -53.99
N ARG A 281 -23.46 4.97 -53.96
CA ARG A 281 -24.88 5.06 -54.35
C ARG A 281 -25.19 6.53 -54.61
N LEU A 282 -25.70 6.80 -55.82
CA LEU A 282 -26.11 8.08 -56.43
C LEU A 282 -24.92 8.91 -56.97
N GLY A 283 -24.68 9.06 -58.28
CA GLY A 283 -25.34 8.56 -59.50
C GLY A 283 -24.70 9.12 -60.78
N LEU A 284 -25.01 8.46 -61.93
CA LEU A 284 -25.10 8.94 -63.33
C LEU A 284 -23.81 9.53 -63.98
N SER A 285 -23.48 9.40 -65.28
CA SER A 285 -24.19 9.07 -66.53
C SER A 285 -23.14 8.88 -67.66
N ASP A 286 -23.53 8.15 -68.72
CA ASP A 286 -23.05 8.18 -70.13
C ASP A 286 -21.56 8.04 -70.52
N ARG A 287 -21.26 7.07 -71.39
CA ARG A 287 -21.24 7.29 -72.86
C ARG A 287 -20.99 6.01 -73.67
N HIS A 288 -21.59 6.04 -74.86
CA HIS A 288 -21.54 5.13 -75.99
C HIS A 288 -20.15 4.85 -76.60
N ARG A 289 -20.14 3.69 -77.31
CA ARG A 289 -19.22 3.18 -78.35
C ARG A 289 -17.93 2.50 -77.89
#